data_AF-A0A5B7BRT5-F1
#
_entry.id   AF-A0A5B7BRT5-F1
#
_cell.length_a   1.000
_cell.length_b   1.000
_cell.length_c   1.000
_cell.angle_alpha   90.00
_cell.angle_beta   90.00
_cell.angle_gamma   90.00
#
_symmetry.space_group_name_H-M   'P 1'
#
loop_
_entity.id
_entity.type
_entity.pdbx_description
1 polymer ?
#
loop_
_entity_poly.entity_id
_entity_poly.type
_entity_poly.pdbx_seq_one_letter_code
_entity_poly.pdbx_strand_id
1 'polypeptide(L)'
;LDPRFVGGDGIVFYFHGKSNEHFSLVSDLNLQINARFIGLRPASRTRDYTWIQALGILFDSHSFSLEATKATTWDEETDHLKFSYNGKEIVVPEGYPSQWRSPENDLKVERTSSKNSVLVTLPEVAEISVNVVPVTKEDDRIHS
;
A
#
# COMPACT_ATOMS: atom_id res chain seq x y z
N LEU A 1 -10.14 -9.82 -8.12
CA LEU A 1 -10.58 -8.71 -9.00
C LEU A 1 -9.41 -7.81 -9.35
N ASP A 2 -9.36 -7.25 -10.57
CA ASP A 2 -8.37 -6.21 -10.90
C ASP A 2 -8.46 -5.07 -9.88
N PRO A 3 -7.35 -4.37 -9.58
CA PRO A 3 -7.38 -3.25 -8.65
C PRO A 3 -8.48 -2.25 -9.00
N ARG A 4 -9.41 -2.06 -8.05
CA ARG A 4 -10.55 -1.16 -8.16
C ARG A 4 -10.17 0.18 -7.54
N PHE A 5 -10.36 1.24 -8.31
CA PHE A 5 -10.14 2.61 -7.88
C PHE A 5 -11.46 3.36 -7.88
N VAL A 6 -11.60 4.27 -6.92
CA VAL A 6 -12.74 5.18 -6.81
C VAL A 6 -12.17 6.59 -6.72
N GLY A 7 -12.48 7.43 -7.70
CA GLY A 7 -12.06 8.83 -7.71
C GLY A 7 -12.77 9.64 -6.62
N GLY A 8 -12.26 10.84 -6.34
CA GLY A 8 -12.92 11.78 -5.42
C GLY A 8 -14.30 12.25 -5.93
N ASP A 9 -14.57 12.07 -7.22
CA ASP A 9 -15.87 12.27 -7.87
C ASP A 9 -16.82 11.06 -7.75
N GLY A 10 -16.38 9.98 -7.11
CA GLY A 10 -17.12 8.73 -6.95
C GLY A 10 -17.07 7.81 -8.18
N ILE A 11 -16.35 8.18 -9.25
CA ILE A 11 -16.24 7.35 -10.45
C ILE A 11 -15.37 6.13 -10.13
N VAL A 12 -15.89 4.96 -10.48
CA VAL A 12 -15.19 3.68 -10.31
C VAL A 12 -14.50 3.31 -11.61
N PHE A 13 -13.24 2.93 -11.53
CA PHE A 13 -12.52 2.30 -12.63
C PHE A 13 -11.71 1.10 -12.15
N TYR A 14 -11.56 0.14 -13.06
CA TYR A 14 -10.74 -1.05 -12.85
C TYR A 14 -9.46 -0.88 -13.64
N PHE A 15 -8.33 -0.96 -12.96
CA PHE A 15 -7.04 -0.82 -13.58
C PHE A 15 -6.18 -2.03 -13.27
N HIS A 16 -5.99 -2.85 -14.30
CA HIS A 16 -5.20 -4.06 -14.21
C HIS A 16 -3.71 -3.81 -14.03
N GLY A 17 -3.15 -2.77 -14.65
CA GLY A 17 -1.70 -2.57 -14.68
C GLY A 17 -0.94 -3.75 -15.28
N LYS A 18 0.25 -4.01 -14.74
CA LYS A 18 1.13 -5.13 -15.08
C LYS A 18 1.86 -5.60 -13.82
N SER A 19 2.13 -6.90 -13.73
CA SER A 19 2.93 -7.46 -12.64
C SER A 19 4.36 -6.93 -12.68
N ASN A 20 4.92 -6.62 -11.50
CA ASN A 20 6.27 -6.09 -11.29
C ASN A 20 6.53 -4.71 -11.90
N GLU A 21 5.48 -3.91 -12.10
CA GLU A 21 5.57 -2.55 -12.60
C GLU A 21 5.08 -1.53 -11.56
N HIS A 22 5.41 -0.26 -11.77
CA HIS A 22 4.99 0.86 -10.93
C HIS A 22 4.06 1.79 -11.69
N PHE A 23 3.04 2.30 -11.00
CA PHE A 23 2.05 3.20 -11.57
C PHE A 23 1.82 4.40 -10.64
N SER A 24 1.68 5.59 -11.21
CA SER A 24 1.25 6.77 -10.45
C SER A 24 -0.26 6.69 -10.21
N LEU A 25 -0.67 6.85 -8.96
CA LEU A 25 -2.06 6.92 -8.53
C LEU A 25 -2.53 8.36 -8.32
N VAL A 26 -1.64 9.17 -7.72
CA VAL A 26 -1.86 10.61 -7.47
C VAL A 26 -0.60 11.34 -7.90
N SER A 27 -0.77 12.47 -8.59
CA SER A 27 0.31 13.37 -8.98
C SER A 27 -0.17 14.81 -8.84
N ASP A 28 0.51 15.57 -8.00
CA ASP A 28 0.35 17.01 -7.76
C ASP A 28 1.76 17.65 -7.65
N LEU A 29 1.84 18.97 -7.50
CA LEU A 29 3.10 19.72 -7.41
C LEU A 29 3.95 19.34 -6.20
N ASN A 30 3.31 19.00 -5.06
CA ASN A 30 3.98 18.70 -3.80
C ASN A 30 3.66 17.28 -3.27
N LEU A 31 2.94 16.46 -4.03
CA LEU A 31 2.56 15.11 -3.64
C LEU A 31 2.54 14.17 -4.84
N GLN A 32 3.23 13.03 -4.73
CA GLN A 32 3.08 11.93 -5.68
C GLN A 32 2.91 10.62 -4.92
N ILE A 33 1.84 9.88 -5.23
CA ILE A 33 1.61 8.54 -4.70
C ILE A 33 1.73 7.55 -5.85
N ASN A 34 2.67 6.63 -5.74
CA ASN A 34 2.91 5.55 -6.68
C ASN A 34 2.57 4.21 -6.02
N ALA A 35 2.14 3.25 -6.83
CA ALA A 35 1.88 1.89 -6.39
C ALA A 35 2.74 0.89 -7.16
N ARG A 36 3.33 -0.06 -6.43
CA ARG A 36 3.98 -1.24 -6.99
C ARG A 36 2.98 -2.36 -7.12
N PHE A 37 2.83 -2.88 -8.33
CA PHE A 37 1.91 -3.98 -8.60
C PHE A 37 2.66 -5.31 -8.58
N ILE A 38 2.06 -6.30 -7.93
CA ILE A 38 2.44 -7.71 -8.05
C ILE A 38 1.37 -8.44 -8.85
N GLY A 39 1.68 -9.65 -9.30
CA GLY A 39 0.69 -10.46 -9.97
C GLY A 39 1.02 -11.94 -10.06
N LEU A 40 -0.03 -12.71 -10.35
CA LEU A 40 -0.01 -14.15 -10.50
C LEU A 40 -0.59 -14.50 -11.86
N ARG A 41 0.11 -15.31 -12.66
CA ARG A 41 -0.41 -15.83 -13.93
C ARG A 41 -0.81 -17.30 -13.79
N PRO A 42 -2.11 -17.62 -13.81
CA PRO A 42 -2.55 -19.02 -13.92
C PRO A 42 -2.13 -19.63 -15.26
N ALA A 43 -1.77 -20.92 -15.28
CA ALA A 43 -1.31 -21.60 -16.49
C ALA A 43 -2.33 -21.60 -17.65
N SER A 44 -3.62 -21.48 -17.34
CA SER A 44 -4.72 -21.44 -18.31
C SER A 44 -5.03 -20.03 -18.85
N ARG A 45 -4.31 -19.00 -18.41
CA ARG A 45 -4.62 -17.59 -18.69
C ARG A 45 -3.47 -16.91 -19.43
N THR A 46 -3.82 -16.01 -20.35
CA THR A 46 -2.87 -15.17 -21.08
C THR A 46 -2.52 -13.88 -20.35
N ARG A 47 -3.23 -13.57 -19.25
CA ARG A 47 -3.08 -12.35 -18.47
C ARG A 47 -2.86 -12.69 -17.00
N ASP A 48 -2.13 -11.82 -16.31
CA ASP A 48 -1.92 -11.92 -14.87
C ASP A 48 -3.22 -11.57 -14.14
N TYR A 49 -3.30 -11.87 -12.85
CA TYR A 49 -4.08 -11.11 -11.87
C TYR A 49 -3.13 -10.18 -11.15
N THR A 50 -3.60 -9.00 -10.73
CA THR A 50 -2.72 -7.99 -10.13
C THR A 50 -3.27 -7.43 -8.83
N TRP A 51 -2.34 -7.07 -7.95
CA TRP A 51 -2.61 -6.46 -6.65
C TRP A 51 -1.58 -5.38 -6.36
N ILE A 52 -1.95 -4.42 -5.51
CA ILE A 52 -1.01 -3.44 -4.98
C ILE A 52 -0.23 -4.11 -3.85
N GLN A 53 1.10 -4.12 -3.94
CA GLN A 53 1.99 -4.66 -2.91
C GLN A 53 2.60 -3.54 -2.06
N ALA A 54 2.92 -2.40 -2.67
CA ALA A 54 3.57 -1.29 -1.98
C ALA A 54 3.04 0.05 -2.48
N LEU A 55 3.09 1.05 -1.59
CA LEU A 55 2.92 2.45 -1.94
C LEU A 55 4.25 3.18 -1.72
N GLY A 56 4.61 4.01 -2.69
CA GLY A 56 5.68 5.00 -2.57
C GLY A 56 5.09 6.39 -2.61
N ILE A 57 5.37 7.20 -1.59
CA ILE A 57 4.82 8.54 -1.38
C ILE A 57 5.99 9.50 -1.43
N LEU A 58 5.99 10.39 -2.42
CA LEU A 58 6.94 11.49 -2.55
C LEU A 58 6.24 12.77 -2.14
N PHE A 59 6.86 13.53 -1.26
CA PHE A 59 6.33 14.79 -0.75
C PHE A 59 7.50 15.71 -0.41
N ASP A 60 7.41 16.97 -0.78
CA ASP A 60 8.52 17.93 -0.66
C ASP A 60 9.87 17.35 -1.15
N SER A 61 10.86 17.25 -0.26
CA SER A 61 12.17 16.63 -0.53
C SER A 61 12.32 15.21 0.05
N HIS A 62 11.20 14.61 0.47
CA HIS A 62 11.17 13.35 1.19
C HIS A 62 10.46 12.25 0.43
N SER A 63 10.80 11.02 0.79
CA SER A 63 10.13 9.82 0.30
C SER A 63 9.76 8.93 1.48
N PHE A 64 8.57 8.38 1.43
CA PHE A 64 8.10 7.36 2.36
C PHE A 64 7.56 6.19 1.56
N SER A 65 7.82 4.97 2.00
CA SER A 65 7.19 3.79 1.41
C SER A 65 6.65 2.87 2.48
N LEU A 66 5.56 2.20 2.14
CA LEU A 66 4.98 1.13 2.94
C LEU A 66 4.68 -0.04 2.00
N GLU A 67 5.01 -1.25 2.44
CA GLU A 67 4.82 -2.46 1.63
C GLU A 67 4.31 -3.63 2.45
N ALA A 68 3.50 -4.46 1.79
CA ALA A 68 3.12 -5.77 2.27
C ALA A 68 4.32 -6.73 2.12
N THR A 69 4.71 -7.37 3.22
CA THR A 69 5.74 -8.41 3.21
C THR A 69 5.18 -9.71 2.64
N LYS A 70 6.06 -10.52 2.03
CA LYS A 70 5.67 -11.80 1.45
C LYS A 70 5.48 -12.84 2.56
N ALA A 71 4.30 -13.43 2.62
CA ALA A 71 3.99 -14.55 3.51
C ALA A 71 3.71 -15.82 2.68
N THR A 72 4.23 -16.97 3.11
CA THR A 72 3.89 -18.29 2.53
C THR A 72 2.52 -18.76 2.98
N THR A 73 2.21 -18.52 4.25
CA THR A 73 0.89 -18.70 4.87
C THR A 73 0.56 -17.40 5.56
N TRP A 74 -0.64 -16.88 5.33
CA TRP A 74 -1.10 -15.69 6.03
C TRP A 74 -1.35 -16.00 7.51
N ASP A 75 -0.86 -15.14 8.37
CA ASP A 75 -1.07 -15.18 9.82
C ASP A 75 -1.44 -13.77 10.28
N GLU A 76 -2.65 -13.60 10.81
CA GLU A 76 -3.14 -12.32 11.31
C GLU A 76 -2.37 -11.84 12.55
N GLU A 77 -1.71 -12.76 13.26
CA GLU A 77 -0.85 -12.46 14.40
C GLU A 77 0.56 -12.04 14.00
N THR A 78 0.88 -12.01 12.71
CA THR A 78 2.14 -11.47 12.21
C THR A 78 1.88 -10.10 11.57
N ASP A 79 2.74 -9.11 11.84
CA ASP A 79 2.70 -7.83 11.14
C ASP A 79 3.36 -7.97 9.76
N HIS A 80 2.57 -7.78 8.71
CA HIS A 80 3.00 -7.88 7.31
C HIS A 80 3.29 -6.51 6.69
N LEU A 81 3.49 -5.48 7.51
CA LEU A 81 3.84 -4.15 7.06
C LEU A 81 5.33 -3.87 7.24
N LYS A 82 5.95 -3.32 6.19
CA LYS A 82 7.30 -2.79 6.24
C LYS A 82 7.30 -1.33 5.78
N PHE A 83 8.11 -0.51 6.44
CA PHE A 83 8.15 0.95 6.23
C PHE A 83 9.56 1.44 5.93
N SER A 84 9.68 2.47 5.10
CA SER A 84 10.94 3.15 4.83
C SER A 84 10.72 4.66 4.72
N TYR A 85 11.65 5.45 5.25
CA TYR A 85 11.70 6.90 5.12
C TYR A 85 13.05 7.31 4.55
N ASN A 86 13.04 8.05 3.44
CA ASN A 86 14.23 8.44 2.67
C ASN A 86 15.16 7.26 2.34
N GLY A 87 14.56 6.13 1.97
CA GLY A 87 15.26 4.89 1.63
C GLY A 87 15.80 4.11 2.83
N LYS A 88 15.64 4.61 4.06
CA LYS A 88 16.03 3.92 5.29
C LYS A 88 14.82 3.27 5.95
N GLU A 89 14.94 1.97 6.23
CA GLU A 89 13.93 1.22 6.99
C GLU A 89 13.67 1.87 8.36
N ILE A 90 12.39 2.01 8.70
CA ILE A 90 11.93 2.52 9.99
C ILE A 90 11.04 1.49 10.66
N VAL A 91 10.95 1.57 11.99
CA VAL A 91 10.09 0.71 12.79
C VAL A 91 8.96 1.55 13.36
N VAL A 92 7.73 1.18 13.01
CA VAL A 92 6.52 1.63 13.71
C VAL A 92 6.18 0.52 14.70
N PRO A 93 6.25 0.74 16.03
CA PRO A 93 6.01 -0.30 17.02
C PRO A 93 4.67 -1.02 16.77
N GLU A 94 4.60 -2.32 17.05
CA GLU A 94 3.32 -3.03 17.03
C GLU A 94 2.44 -2.60 18.22
N GLY A 95 1.12 -2.79 18.08
CA GLY A 95 0.15 -2.43 19.10
C GLY A 95 -0.57 -1.11 18.84
N TYR A 96 -1.80 -1.02 19.33
CA TYR A 96 -2.66 0.15 19.19
C TYR A 96 -2.87 0.86 20.53
N PRO A 97 -2.72 2.20 20.59
CA PRO A 97 -2.14 3.07 19.58
C PRO A 97 -0.61 3.05 19.67
N SER A 98 0.06 3.04 18.52
CA SER A 98 1.49 3.34 18.43
C SER A 98 1.73 4.22 17.21
N GLN A 99 2.83 4.96 17.22
CA GLN A 99 3.14 5.89 16.14
C GLN A 99 4.64 6.04 15.92
N TRP A 100 4.96 6.51 14.72
CA TRP A 100 6.25 7.06 14.35
C TRP A 100 6.04 8.42 13.68
N ARG A 101 7.02 9.32 13.85
CA ARG A 101 7.05 10.63 13.19
C ARG A 101 8.39 10.82 12.51
N SER A 102 8.39 11.52 11.38
CA SER A 102 9.63 11.99 10.76
C SER A 102 10.36 12.96 11.68
N PRO A 103 11.69 13.09 11.56
CA PRO A 103 12.47 14.10 12.28
C PRO A 103 11.91 15.52 12.09
N GLU A 104 11.40 15.82 10.90
CA GLU A 104 10.85 17.11 10.50
C GLU A 104 9.39 17.31 10.98
N ASN A 105 8.74 16.28 11.51
CA ASN A 105 7.32 16.25 11.92
C ASN A 105 6.30 16.52 10.79
N ASP A 106 6.72 16.41 9.54
CA ASP A 106 5.92 16.52 8.33
C ASP A 106 5.26 15.19 7.89
N LEU A 107 5.56 14.09 8.58
CA LEU A 107 4.97 12.77 8.33
C LEU A 107 4.69 12.08 9.67
N LYS A 108 3.45 11.60 9.83
CA LYS A 108 3.05 10.73 10.94
C LYS A 108 2.57 9.39 10.39
N VAL A 109 3.03 8.29 10.98
CA VAL A 109 2.49 6.95 10.73
C VAL A 109 1.95 6.42 12.04
N GLU A 110 0.67 6.11 12.08
CA GLU A 110 -0.03 5.66 13.29
C GLU A 110 -0.67 4.31 13.03
N ARG A 111 -0.52 3.37 13.95
CA ARG A 111 -1.26 2.11 13.91
C ARG A 111 -2.73 2.39 14.14
N THR A 112 -3.60 1.82 13.31
CA THR A 112 -5.05 1.86 13.48
C THR A 112 -5.62 0.54 14.00
N SER A 113 -4.76 -0.49 14.09
CA SER A 113 -5.00 -1.79 14.70
C SER A 113 -3.70 -2.29 15.33
N SER A 114 -3.71 -3.41 16.05
CA SER A 114 -2.49 -3.99 16.63
C SER A 114 -1.43 -4.32 15.57
N LYS A 115 -1.85 -4.77 14.39
CA LYS A 115 -1.02 -5.22 13.24
C LYS A 115 -1.71 -4.86 11.92
N ASN A 116 -0.97 -4.85 10.81
CA ASN A 116 -1.47 -4.81 9.43
C ASN A 116 -2.28 -3.58 8.98
N SER A 117 -2.58 -2.63 9.88
CA SER A 117 -3.32 -1.41 9.55
C SER A 117 -2.64 -0.14 10.07
N VAL A 118 -2.52 0.87 9.21
CA VAL A 118 -1.96 2.19 9.55
C VAL A 118 -2.76 3.34 8.94
N LEU A 119 -2.64 4.50 9.58
CA LEU A 119 -2.96 5.80 9.02
C LEU A 119 -1.65 6.57 8.82
N VAL A 120 -1.40 6.98 7.59
CA VAL A 120 -0.29 7.86 7.23
C VAL A 120 -0.86 9.27 7.06
N THR A 121 -0.33 10.23 7.81
CA THR A 121 -0.76 11.63 7.77
C THR A 121 0.41 12.49 7.31
N LEU A 122 0.19 13.19 6.19
CA LEU A 122 0.98 14.35 5.76
C LEU A 122 0.16 15.59 6.15
N PRO A 123 0.54 16.34 7.20
CA PRO A 123 -0.24 17.46 7.71
C PRO A 123 -0.63 18.43 6.60
N GLU A 124 -1.91 18.83 6.58
CA GLU A 124 -2.48 19.77 5.60
C GLU A 124 -2.48 19.31 4.13
N VAL A 125 -1.92 18.13 3.83
CA VAL A 125 -1.77 17.61 2.45
C VAL A 125 -2.66 16.38 2.22
N ALA A 126 -2.48 15.31 3.00
CA ALA A 126 -3.19 14.06 2.76
C ALA A 126 -3.26 13.15 4.00
N GLU A 127 -4.33 12.36 4.06
CA GLU A 127 -4.47 11.21 4.95
C GLU A 127 -4.64 9.94 4.12
N ILE A 128 -3.80 8.94 4.38
CA ILE A 128 -3.74 7.69 3.62
C ILE A 128 -3.94 6.55 4.61
N SER A 129 -5.12 5.94 4.58
CA SER A 129 -5.42 4.74 5.37
C SER A 129 -5.02 3.49 4.58
N VAL A 130 -4.27 2.60 5.21
CA VAL A 130 -3.81 1.35 4.61
C VAL A 130 -4.16 0.17 5.51
N ASN A 131 -4.68 -0.89 4.90
CA ASN A 131 -4.88 -2.18 5.51
C ASN A 131 -4.35 -3.28 4.58
N VAL A 132 -3.40 -4.08 5.07
CA VAL A 132 -2.85 -5.21 4.31
C VAL A 132 -3.71 -6.44 4.55
N VAL A 133 -4.02 -7.15 3.47
CA VAL A 133 -4.84 -8.36 3.47
C VAL A 133 -4.18 -9.44 2.60
N PRO A 134 -4.42 -10.74 2.88
CA PRO A 134 -3.91 -11.80 2.03
C PRO A 134 -4.64 -11.79 0.68
N VAL A 135 -3.95 -12.26 -0.35
CA VAL A 135 -4.61 -12.70 -1.58
C VAL A 135 -5.24 -14.06 -1.31
N THR A 136 -6.58 -14.15 -1.31
CA THR A 136 -7.28 -15.40 -1.02
C THR A 136 -7.53 -16.22 -2.29
N LYS A 137 -7.78 -17.52 -2.13
CA LYS A 137 -8.20 -18.39 -3.24
C LYS A 137 -9.53 -17.95 -3.86
N GLU A 138 -10.38 -17.28 -3.08
CA GLU A 138 -11.64 -16.72 -3.60
C GLU A 138 -11.36 -15.48 -4.45
N ASP A 139 -10.37 -14.65 -4.09
CA ASP A 139 -9.91 -13.56 -4.96
C ASP A 139 -9.43 -14.11 -6.30
N ASP A 140 -8.65 -15.21 -6.30
CA ASP A 140 -8.23 -15.93 -7.51
C ASP A 140 -9.42 -16.48 -8.33
N ARG A 141 -10.50 -16.92 -7.67
CA ARG A 141 -11.71 -17.49 -8.30
C ARG A 141 -12.63 -16.43 -8.88
N ILE A 142 -12.80 -15.28 -8.23
CA ILE A 142 -13.62 -14.17 -8.77
C ILE A 142 -12.97 -13.60 -10.04
N HIS A 143 -11.67 -13.82 -10.23
CA HIS A 143 -11.01 -13.51 -11.48
C HIS A 143 -11.15 -14.59 -12.58
N SER A 144 -11.69 -15.78 -12.28
CA SER A 144 -11.94 -16.86 -13.26
C SER A 144 -13.24 -16.67 -14.04
#